data_AF-A0A967X283-F1
#
_entry.id   AF-A0A967X283-F1
#
_cell.length_a   1.000
_cell.length_b   1.000
_cell.length_c   1.000
_cell.angle_alpha   90.00
_cell.angle_beta   90.00
_cell.angle_gamma   90.00
#
_symmetry.space_group_name_H-M   'P 1'
#
loop_
_entity.id
_entity.type
_entity.pdbx_description
1 polymer ?
#
loop_
_entity_poly.entity_id
_entity_poly.type
_entity_poly.pdbx_seq_one_letter_code
_entity_poly.pdbx_strand_id
1 'polypeptide(L)'
;LQREHTRLLGGVGPDYGPPPPYESVHRGEATVAGEATARACRAYAEAGFGAIHPEAGPQDHIGVELRFMALAAIAERDAWCAGDRDRARALLARQLAFVRDHLVAWVPGYCALIGGESRIAFYARLAALTERVVIDDHALVADLLAEVSA
;
A
#
# COMPACT_ATOMS: atom_id res chain seq x y z
N LEU A 1 -12.41 11.54 17.00
CA LEU A 1 -11.88 10.97 15.74
C LEU A 1 -11.11 12.03 14.92
N GLN A 2 -11.74 13.10 14.43
CA GLN A 2 -11.09 14.09 13.54
C GLN A 2 -9.78 14.71 14.08
N ARG A 3 -9.71 15.10 15.36
CA ARG A 3 -8.45 15.63 15.94
C ARG A 3 -7.31 14.62 15.92
N GLU A 4 -7.62 13.36 16.23
CA GLU A 4 -6.63 12.29 16.27
C GLU A 4 -6.21 11.88 14.85
N HIS A 5 -7.12 11.95 13.88
CA HIS A 5 -6.80 11.81 12.46
C HIS A 5 -5.71 12.81 12.03
N THR A 6 -5.95 14.11 12.26
CA THR A 6 -5.00 15.16 11.89
C THR A 6 -3.65 14.96 12.57
N ARG A 7 -3.65 14.54 13.84
CA ARG A 7 -2.42 14.28 14.59
C ARG A 7 -1.62 13.11 14.05
N LEU A 8 -2.27 11.98 13.78
CA LEU A 8 -1.60 10.74 13.38
C LEU A 8 -1.25 10.68 11.89
N LEU A 9 -2.07 11.28 11.03
CA LEU A 9 -1.98 11.08 9.59
C LEU A 9 -1.65 12.37 8.82
N GLY A 10 -1.79 13.53 9.46
CA GLY A 10 -1.71 14.82 8.77
C GLY A 10 -0.30 15.35 8.54
N GLY A 11 0.73 14.81 9.21
CA GLY A 11 2.11 15.28 9.04
C GLY A 11 2.32 16.77 9.37
N VAL A 12 1.54 17.32 10.32
CA VAL A 12 1.52 18.77 10.63
C VAL A 12 2.88 19.28 11.14
N GLY A 13 3.64 18.43 11.84
CA GLY A 13 4.99 18.72 12.29
C GLY A 13 5.51 17.68 13.28
N PRO A 14 6.84 17.58 13.50
CA PRO A 14 7.46 16.55 14.33
C PRO A 14 6.97 16.54 15.80
N ASP A 15 6.70 17.73 16.35
CA ASP A 15 6.22 17.87 17.73
C ASP A 15 4.71 17.67 17.87
N TYR A 16 3.99 17.58 16.74
CA TYR A 16 2.53 17.43 16.72
C TYR A 16 2.12 15.97 16.67
N GLY A 17 2.82 15.14 15.88
CA GLY A 17 2.52 13.73 15.71
C GLY A 17 3.52 13.02 14.78
N PRO A 18 3.29 11.72 14.50
CA PRO A 18 4.17 10.94 13.66
C PRO A 18 4.27 11.48 12.23
N PRO A 19 5.31 11.09 11.47
CA PRO A 19 5.42 11.41 10.06
C PRO A 19 4.19 10.95 9.26
N PRO A 20 3.86 11.65 8.16
CA PRO A 20 2.71 11.29 7.33
C PRO A 20 2.93 9.96 6.58
N PRO A 21 1.85 9.25 6.21
CA PRO A 21 1.90 7.89 5.67
C PRO A 21 2.32 7.84 4.19
N TYR A 22 3.55 8.25 3.90
CA TYR A 22 4.18 8.14 2.59
C TYR A 22 5.36 7.18 2.63
N GLU A 23 5.45 6.25 1.68
CA GLU A 23 6.58 5.33 1.57
C GLU A 23 7.91 6.09 1.55
N SER A 24 8.02 7.16 0.74
CA SER A 24 9.24 7.97 0.63
C SER A 24 9.73 8.48 1.99
N VAL A 25 8.81 8.91 2.86
CA VAL A 25 9.12 9.37 4.22
C VAL A 25 9.64 8.24 5.09
N HIS A 26 8.96 7.09 5.08
CA HIS A 26 9.30 5.95 5.94
C HIS A 26 10.53 5.17 5.45
N ARG A 27 10.92 5.33 4.19
CA ARG A 27 12.18 4.83 3.62
C ARG A 27 13.34 5.80 3.78
N GLY A 28 13.11 6.97 4.38
CA GLY A 28 14.14 7.97 4.64
C GLY A 28 14.64 8.70 3.39
N GLU A 29 13.81 8.80 2.35
CA GLU A 29 14.14 9.56 1.15
C GLU A 29 14.20 11.07 1.46
N ALA A 30 15.14 11.78 0.85
CA ALA A 30 15.36 13.20 1.10
C ALA A 30 14.19 14.10 0.65
N THR A 31 13.36 13.61 -0.27
CA THR A 31 12.24 14.34 -0.85
C THR A 31 10.98 13.50 -0.74
N VAL A 32 9.91 14.08 -0.18
CA VAL A 32 8.55 13.55 -0.34
C VAL A 32 8.19 13.58 -1.82
N ALA A 33 7.49 12.56 -2.31
CA ALA A 33 7.27 12.36 -3.75
C ALA A 33 8.53 11.94 -4.53
N GLY A 34 9.46 11.24 -3.87
CA GLY A 34 10.77 10.86 -4.39
C GLY A 34 10.79 9.59 -5.27
N GLU A 35 11.79 8.76 -5.05
CA GLU A 35 12.01 7.53 -5.82
C GLU A 35 10.93 6.50 -5.57
N ALA A 36 10.47 6.35 -4.31
CA ALA A 36 9.35 5.51 -3.93
C ALA A 36 8.08 5.81 -4.75
N THR A 37 7.72 7.09 -4.85
CA THR A 37 6.58 7.55 -5.64
C THR A 37 6.74 7.23 -7.13
N ALA A 38 7.95 7.42 -7.67
CA ALA A 38 8.23 7.07 -9.06
C ALA A 38 8.15 5.55 -9.28
N ARG A 39 8.61 4.73 -8.33
CA ARG A 39 8.47 3.26 -8.38
C ARG A 39 7.00 2.84 -8.32
N ALA A 40 6.20 3.43 -7.42
CA ALA A 40 4.77 3.15 -7.31
C ALA A 40 4.03 3.49 -8.61
N CYS A 41 4.26 4.68 -9.18
CA CYS A 41 3.70 5.06 -10.47
C CYS A 41 4.04 4.08 -11.61
N ARG A 42 5.28 3.56 -11.63
CA ARG A 42 5.68 2.54 -12.62
C ARG A 42 4.93 1.23 -12.41
N ALA A 43 4.82 0.75 -11.18
CA ALA A 43 4.05 -0.46 -10.87
C ALA A 43 2.58 -0.32 -11.28
N TYR A 44 1.97 0.84 -11.05
CA TYR A 44 0.59 1.13 -11.47
C TYR A 44 0.47 1.04 -13.00
N ALA A 45 1.37 1.68 -13.73
CA ALA A 45 1.40 1.68 -15.20
C ALA A 45 1.61 0.28 -15.79
N GLU A 46 2.51 -0.52 -15.22
CA GLU A 46 2.78 -1.90 -15.65
C GLU A 46 1.57 -2.82 -15.43
N ALA A 47 0.76 -2.53 -14.42
CA ALA A 47 -0.52 -3.20 -14.19
C ALA A 47 -1.67 -2.63 -15.04
N GLY A 48 -1.43 -1.59 -15.85
CA GLY A 48 -2.41 -0.98 -16.75
C GLY A 48 -3.22 0.16 -16.13
N PHE A 49 -2.77 0.72 -15.02
CA PHE A 49 -3.41 1.85 -14.33
C PHE A 49 -2.63 3.15 -14.54
N GLY A 50 -3.35 4.28 -14.50
CA GLY A 50 -2.74 5.60 -14.38
C GLY A 50 -2.42 5.97 -12.93
N ALA A 51 -2.17 7.26 -12.70
CA ALA A 51 -2.16 7.79 -11.33
C ALA A 51 -3.52 7.56 -10.66
N ILE A 52 -3.48 7.08 -9.42
CA ILE A 52 -4.64 6.75 -8.62
C ILE A 52 -4.92 7.92 -7.69
N HIS A 53 -6.09 8.56 -7.87
CA HIS A 53 -6.51 9.71 -7.06
C HIS A 53 -5.45 10.83 -7.01
N PRO A 54 -4.92 11.29 -8.17
CA PRO A 54 -3.78 12.20 -8.23
C PRO A 54 -3.99 13.53 -7.50
N GLU A 55 -5.24 13.96 -7.35
CA GLU A 55 -5.62 15.16 -6.62
C GLU A 55 -5.48 15.02 -5.09
N ALA A 56 -5.34 13.80 -4.57
CA ALA A 56 -5.17 13.53 -3.14
C ALA A 56 -3.70 13.63 -2.67
N GLY A 57 -2.74 13.73 -3.61
CA GLY A 57 -1.33 13.92 -3.31
C GLY A 57 -0.41 12.86 -3.94
N PRO A 58 0.82 12.72 -3.41
CA PRO A 58 1.81 11.76 -3.89
C PRO A 58 1.28 10.32 -3.95
N GLN A 59 1.75 9.59 -4.95
CA GLN A 59 1.26 8.25 -5.32
C GLN A 59 1.78 7.11 -4.44
N ASP A 60 2.65 7.42 -3.48
CA ASP A 60 3.20 6.54 -2.44
C ASP A 60 2.51 6.72 -1.09
N HIS A 61 1.35 7.39 -1.04
CA HIS A 61 0.54 7.44 0.15
C HIS A 61 -0.08 6.05 0.44
N ILE A 62 -0.09 5.59 1.69
CA ILE A 62 -0.62 4.24 2.05
C ILE A 62 -2.00 3.96 1.47
N GLY A 63 -2.91 4.93 1.52
CA GLY A 63 -4.27 4.78 1.00
C GLY A 63 -4.33 4.66 -0.53
N VAL A 64 -3.35 5.22 -1.24
CA VAL A 64 -3.21 5.11 -2.70
C VAL A 64 -2.63 3.74 -3.06
N GLU A 65 -1.59 3.30 -2.35
CA GLU A 65 -0.97 1.97 -2.53
C GLU A 65 -1.95 0.83 -2.23
N LEU A 66 -2.74 0.93 -1.14
CA LEU A 66 -3.79 -0.04 -0.82
C LEU A 66 -4.92 -0.03 -1.86
N ARG A 67 -5.27 1.14 -2.41
CA ARG A 67 -6.25 1.23 -3.50
C ARG A 67 -5.73 0.59 -4.78
N PHE A 68 -4.44 0.73 -5.09
CA PHE A 68 -3.83 0.01 -6.19
C PHE A 68 -4.00 -1.50 -6.04
N MET A 69 -3.69 -2.07 -4.87
CA MET A 69 -3.88 -3.51 -4.63
C MET A 69 -5.32 -3.95 -4.88
N ALA A 70 -6.30 -3.19 -4.38
CA ALA A 70 -7.71 -3.49 -4.63
C ALA A 70 -8.08 -3.44 -6.13
N LEU A 71 -7.59 -2.46 -6.88
CA LEU A 71 -7.84 -2.35 -8.32
C LEU A 71 -7.16 -3.48 -9.11
N ALA A 72 -5.93 -3.83 -8.75
CA ALA A 72 -5.19 -4.93 -9.36
C ALA A 72 -5.88 -6.27 -9.14
N ALA A 73 -6.36 -6.55 -7.91
CA ALA A 73 -7.12 -7.76 -7.59
C ALA A 73 -8.45 -7.85 -8.37
N ILE A 74 -9.15 -6.73 -8.54
CA ILE A 74 -10.38 -6.67 -9.36
C ILE A 74 -10.06 -6.99 -10.83
N ALA A 75 -9.02 -6.36 -11.38
CA ALA A 75 -8.61 -6.61 -12.76
C ALA A 75 -8.14 -8.06 -12.98
N GLU A 76 -7.49 -8.65 -11.99
CA GLU A 76 -7.05 -10.04 -12.01
C GLU A 76 -8.25 -10.99 -12.04
N ARG A 77 -9.23 -10.78 -11.15
CA ARG A 77 -10.50 -11.52 -11.15
C ARG A 77 -11.20 -11.43 -12.50
N ASP A 78 -11.28 -10.23 -13.07
CA ASP A 78 -11.96 -10.02 -14.34
C ASP A 78 -11.25 -10.75 -15.50
N ALA A 79 -9.91 -10.79 -15.48
CA ALA A 79 -9.12 -11.58 -16.42
C ALA A 79 -9.38 -13.09 -16.27
N TRP A 80 -9.45 -13.61 -15.04
CA TRP A 80 -9.84 -15.00 -14.79
C TRP A 80 -11.24 -15.31 -15.33
N CYS A 81 -12.22 -14.45 -15.07
CA CYS A 81 -13.59 -14.60 -15.56
C CYS A 81 -13.68 -14.56 -17.10
N ALA A 82 -12.84 -13.75 -17.75
CA ALA A 82 -12.76 -13.67 -19.21
C ALA A 82 -11.99 -14.85 -19.85
N GLY A 83 -11.36 -15.71 -19.04
CA GLY A 83 -10.50 -16.79 -19.52
C GLY A 83 -9.11 -16.34 -19.98
N ASP A 84 -8.75 -15.08 -19.77
CA ASP A 84 -7.43 -14.53 -20.07
C ASP A 84 -6.46 -14.86 -18.92
N ARG A 85 -6.03 -16.12 -18.90
CA ARG A 85 -5.17 -16.67 -17.85
C ARG A 85 -3.80 -16.01 -17.80
N ASP A 86 -3.27 -15.59 -18.95
CA ASP A 86 -1.94 -14.96 -19.02
C ASP A 86 -1.97 -13.56 -18.41
N ARG A 87 -3.01 -12.77 -18.71
CA ARG A 87 -3.21 -11.48 -18.05
C ARG A 87 -3.45 -11.63 -16.55
N ALA A 88 -4.25 -12.62 -16.15
CA ALA A 88 -4.54 -12.87 -14.74
C ALA A 88 -3.26 -13.21 -13.95
N ARG A 89 -2.45 -14.17 -14.44
CA ARG A 89 -1.15 -14.49 -13.84
C ARG A 89 -0.19 -13.30 -13.81
N ALA A 90 -0.15 -12.51 -14.88
CA ALA A 90 0.68 -11.32 -14.93
C ALA A 90 0.27 -10.30 -13.84
N LEU A 91 -1.04 -10.06 -13.66
CA LEU A 91 -1.55 -9.18 -12.60
C LEU A 91 -1.25 -9.71 -11.21
N LEU A 92 -1.41 -11.01 -10.98
CA LEU A 92 -1.07 -11.65 -9.71
C LEU A 92 0.44 -11.52 -9.39
N ALA A 93 1.31 -11.69 -10.39
CA ALA A 93 2.75 -11.46 -10.22
C ALA A 93 3.10 -9.99 -9.91
N ARG A 94 2.37 -9.03 -10.50
CA ARG A 94 2.54 -7.60 -10.17
C ARG A 94 2.05 -7.26 -8.78
N GLN A 95 0.93 -7.85 -8.33
CA GLN A 95 0.45 -7.73 -6.95
C GLN A 95 1.51 -8.23 -5.96
N LEU A 96 2.10 -9.42 -6.20
CA LEU A 96 3.15 -9.98 -5.36
C LEU A 96 4.37 -9.05 -5.26
N ALA A 97 4.85 -8.58 -6.42
CA ALA A 97 5.99 -7.66 -6.46
C ALA A 97 5.68 -6.37 -5.70
N PHE A 98 4.48 -5.80 -5.88
CA PHE A 98 4.11 -4.55 -5.24
C PHE A 98 3.95 -4.70 -3.72
N VAL A 99 3.22 -5.71 -3.24
CA VAL A 99 3.06 -5.92 -1.81
C VAL A 99 4.41 -6.19 -1.14
N ARG A 100 5.33 -6.91 -1.78
CA ARG A 100 6.68 -7.15 -1.27
C ARG A 100 7.57 -5.89 -1.26
N ASP A 101 7.67 -5.20 -2.39
CA ASP A 101 8.68 -4.16 -2.62
C ASP A 101 8.24 -2.78 -2.11
N HIS A 102 6.92 -2.58 -1.95
CA HIS A 102 6.30 -1.37 -1.41
C HIS A 102 5.69 -1.65 -0.04
N LEU A 103 4.53 -2.29 0.05
CA LEU A 103 3.74 -2.32 1.29
C LEU A 103 4.49 -2.99 2.47
N VAL A 104 5.05 -4.19 2.27
CA VAL A 104 5.80 -4.91 3.31
C VAL A 104 7.08 -4.16 3.72
N ALA A 105 7.67 -3.38 2.81
CA ALA A 105 8.93 -2.68 3.07
C ALA A 105 8.80 -1.55 4.11
N TRP A 106 7.60 -1.00 4.33
CA TRP A 106 7.44 0.15 5.23
C TRP A 106 6.17 0.14 6.10
N VAL A 107 5.07 -0.47 5.63
CA VAL A 107 3.78 -0.43 6.32
C VAL A 107 3.83 -1.08 7.71
N PRO A 108 4.48 -2.23 7.95
CA PRO A 108 4.54 -2.81 9.30
C PRO A 108 5.20 -1.86 10.32
N GLY A 109 6.31 -1.22 9.94
CA GLY A 109 6.99 -0.25 10.78
C GLY A 109 6.13 1.00 11.05
N TYR A 110 5.43 1.49 10.02
CA TYR A 110 4.49 2.59 10.16
C TYR A 110 3.30 2.24 11.07
N CYS A 111 2.70 1.06 10.89
CA CYS A 111 1.58 0.61 11.71
C CYS A 111 1.97 0.42 13.18
N ALA A 112 3.16 -0.12 13.46
CA ALA A 112 3.69 -0.20 14.82
C ALA A 112 3.85 1.20 15.45
N LEU A 113 4.37 2.18 14.71
CA LEU A 113 4.48 3.57 15.14
C LEU A 113 3.11 4.17 15.46
N ILE A 114 2.13 4.04 14.56
CA ILE A 114 0.77 4.52 14.79
C ILE A 114 0.11 3.84 15.98
N GLY A 115 0.33 2.53 16.15
CA GLY A 115 -0.16 1.77 17.30
C GLY A 115 0.36 2.30 18.63
N GLY A 116 1.66 2.60 18.71
CA GLY A 116 2.30 3.17 19.90
C GLY A 116 1.93 4.62 20.17
N GLU A 117 1.73 5.41 19.12
CA GLU A 117 1.38 6.84 19.23
C GLU A 117 -0.11 7.07 19.48
N SER A 118 -0.98 6.12 19.12
CA SER A 118 -2.42 6.35 19.15
C SER A 118 -2.95 6.54 20.57
N ARG A 119 -3.79 7.57 20.75
CA ARG A 119 -4.46 7.88 22.02
C ARG A 119 -5.85 7.26 22.11
N ILE A 120 -6.31 6.57 21.05
CA ILE A 120 -7.63 5.94 21.00
C ILE A 120 -7.55 4.54 20.38
N ALA A 121 -8.39 3.63 20.87
CA ALA A 121 -8.40 2.25 20.40
C ALA A 121 -8.67 2.11 18.88
N PHE A 122 -9.40 3.04 18.27
CA PHE A 122 -9.74 2.98 16.85
C PHE A 122 -8.50 2.97 15.95
N TYR A 123 -7.60 3.94 16.07
CA TYR A 123 -6.43 4.02 15.19
C TYR A 123 -5.38 2.96 15.53
N ALA A 124 -5.22 2.60 16.80
CA ALA A 124 -4.36 1.48 17.19
C ALA A 124 -4.84 0.16 16.54
N ARG A 125 -6.15 -0.12 16.57
CA ARG A 125 -6.72 -1.33 15.96
C ARG A 125 -6.71 -1.27 14.43
N LEU A 126 -6.94 -0.09 13.85
CA LEU A 126 -6.86 0.11 12.41
C LEU A 126 -5.45 -0.17 11.90
N ALA A 127 -4.42 0.35 12.57
CA ALA A 127 -3.03 0.08 12.23
C ALA A 127 -2.69 -1.41 12.33
N ALA A 128 -3.09 -2.07 13.42
CA ALA A 128 -2.87 -3.51 13.58
C ALA A 128 -3.60 -4.35 12.51
N LEU A 129 -4.81 -3.95 12.11
CA LEU A 129 -5.54 -4.59 11.02
C LEU A 129 -4.84 -4.39 9.68
N THR A 130 -4.42 -3.15 9.37
CA THR A 130 -3.71 -2.85 8.12
C THR A 130 -2.40 -3.61 7.99
N GLU A 131 -1.60 -3.67 9.06
CA GLU A 131 -0.38 -4.48 9.10
C GLU A 131 -0.69 -5.95 8.81
N ARG A 132 -1.69 -6.52 9.51
CA ARG A 132 -2.10 -7.92 9.31
C ARG A 132 -2.52 -8.18 7.88
N VAL A 133 -3.34 -7.31 7.30
CA VAL A 133 -3.80 -7.43 5.91
C VAL A 133 -2.61 -7.43 4.95
N VAL A 134 -1.64 -6.52 5.11
CA VAL A 134 -0.47 -6.46 4.22
C VAL A 134 0.39 -7.74 4.31
N ILE A 135 0.63 -8.25 5.52
CA ILE A 135 1.44 -9.45 5.73
C ILE A 135 0.74 -10.70 5.21
N ASP A 136 -0.54 -10.86 5.52
CA ASP A 136 -1.32 -12.03 5.12
C ASP A 136 -1.56 -12.01 3.60
N ASP A 137 -1.78 -10.84 2.99
CA ASP A 137 -1.96 -10.69 1.54
C ASP A 137 -0.66 -11.03 0.78
N HIS A 138 0.51 -10.63 1.28
CA HIS A 138 1.79 -11.06 0.71
C HIS A 138 1.94 -12.58 0.68
N ALA A 139 1.57 -13.27 1.76
CA ALA A 139 1.62 -14.73 1.81
C ALA A 139 0.59 -15.37 0.87
N LEU A 140 -0.66 -14.89 0.90
CA LEU A 140 -1.74 -15.40 0.07
C LEU A 140 -1.44 -15.27 -1.43
N VAL A 141 -1.00 -14.08 -1.87
CA VAL A 141 -0.69 -13.83 -3.28
C VAL A 141 0.49 -14.67 -3.75
N ALA A 142 1.49 -14.92 -2.88
CA ALA A 142 2.61 -15.80 -3.19
C ALA A 142 2.15 -17.25 -3.41
N ASP A 143 1.30 -17.78 -2.52
CA ASP A 143 0.76 -19.13 -2.60
C ASP A 143 -0.11 -19.29 -3.86
N LEU A 144 -1.03 -18.35 -4.11
CA LEU A 144 -1.87 -18.34 -5.30
C LEU A 144 -1.04 -18.32 -6.59
N LEU A 145 0.02 -17.51 -6.64
CA LEU A 145 0.87 -17.43 -7.82
C LEU A 145 1.61 -18.76 -8.07
N ALA A 146 2.10 -19.41 -7.02
CA ALA A 146 2.73 -20.72 -7.12
C ALA A 146 1.75 -21.78 -7.64
N GLU A 147 0.51 -21.77 -7.17
CA GLU A 147 -0.54 -22.71 -7.60
C GLU A 147 -0.90 -22.55 -9.08
N VAL A 148 -1.05 -21.31 -9.57
CA VAL A 148 -1.48 -21.07 -10.97
C VAL A 148 -0.34 -21.14 -11.98
N SER A 149 0.91 -21.16 -11.52
CA SER A 149 2.13 -21.33 -12.33
C SER A 149 2.61 -22.78 -12.43
N ALA A 150 2.07 -23.69 -11.59
CA ALA A 150 2.30 -25.13 -11.68
C ALA A 150 1.51 -25.77 -12.84
#